data_AF-A0A6N7MBT1-F1
#
_entry.id   AF-A0A6N7MBT1-F1
#
_cell.length_a   1.000
_cell.length_b   1.000
_cell.length_c   1.000
_cell.angle_alpha   90.00
_cell.angle_beta   90.00
_cell.angle_gamma   90.00
#
_symmetry.space_group_name_H-M   'P 1'
#
loop_
_entity.id
_entity.type
_entity.pdbx_description
1 polymer ?
#
loop_
_entity_poly.entity_id
_entity_poly.type
_entity_poly.pdbx_seq_one_letter_code
_entity_poly.pdbx_strand_id
1 'polypeptide(L)'
;MSKKKRISKEKISQEKASLLDKISLKNGYIFSAVFILFTLLIFYKPYVFDKLEPAGADRIASIGQTHQITEYQKKSGDRVLWNPNIFCGVPTYHRLSNKTFHVDKLISWLNPLLDWRVGWLLLGATGIFCLILYLGFPWYFALIGTVAFLFLPHFQALIIVGHNVKVRAIMALPWVVLGFVYFVNKLNLFSLLIFVLAFSLQLRTQHYQIIFYALLAMLAIGILKIIEWIKNKESGKILKSLGLFVVGLIIAVFMSAQPLFVTHEYTPYSTRGGNAIELQESKLGQAEVKKSGGVTFEYATQWSVSLKELTTLISPRFLGGTSSEIYNGKSVPQFRGKQLPTYWGNMPFTQSSEYMGILVVILVFTGNLV
;
A
#
# COMPACT_ATOMS: atom_id res chain seq x y z
N MET A 1 34.48 33.21 36.23
CA MET A 1 33.89 33.27 34.86
C MET A 1 33.15 32.01 34.39
N SER A 2 33.08 30.91 35.17
CA SER A 2 32.47 29.63 34.73
C SER A 2 30.92 29.56 34.86
N LYS A 3 30.34 30.08 35.94
CA LYS A 3 28.87 30.05 36.15
C LYS A 3 28.07 30.89 35.12
N LYS A 4 28.56 32.07 34.74
CA LYS A 4 27.89 32.95 33.76
C LYS A 4 27.78 32.32 32.36
N LYS A 5 28.78 31.54 31.95
CA LYS A 5 28.84 30.84 30.65
C LYS A 5 27.93 29.59 30.61
N ARG A 6 27.69 28.96 31.77
CA ARG A 6 26.78 27.81 31.91
C ARG A 6 25.31 28.27 31.95
N ILE A 7 25.03 29.34 32.70
CA ILE A 7 23.70 29.98 32.73
C ILE A 7 23.32 30.58 31.37
N SER A 8 24.29 31.14 30.62
CA SER A 8 24.01 31.63 29.26
C SER A 8 23.74 30.50 28.27
N LYS A 9 24.42 29.35 28.37
CA LYS A 9 24.13 28.17 27.54
C LYS A 9 22.78 27.53 27.85
N GLU A 10 22.39 27.46 29.13
CA GLU A 10 21.06 26.98 29.53
C GLU A 10 19.94 27.94 29.10
N LYS A 11 20.15 29.27 29.20
CA LYS A 11 19.20 30.26 28.68
C LYS A 11 19.05 30.21 27.16
N ILE A 12 20.16 30.08 26.42
CA ILE A 12 20.15 29.98 24.94
C ILE A 12 19.52 28.65 24.48
N SER A 13 19.65 27.58 25.26
CA SER A 13 18.99 26.29 25.00
C SER A 13 17.48 26.33 25.26
N GLN A 14 17.01 27.16 26.20
CA GLN A 14 15.58 27.27 26.54
C GLN A 14 14.82 28.21 25.58
N GLU A 15 15.50 29.13 24.90
CA GLU A 15 14.88 30.13 24.01
C GLU A 15 14.45 29.61 22.63
N LYS A 16 14.79 28.36 22.26
CA LYS A 16 14.43 27.77 20.95
C LYS A 16 13.48 26.56 21.03
N ALA A 17 12.90 26.27 22.19
CA ALA A 17 11.86 25.25 22.27
C ALA A 17 10.62 25.75 21.51
N SER A 18 10.22 25.03 20.46
CA SER A 18 9.01 25.32 19.71
C SER A 18 7.81 25.37 20.67
N LEU A 19 6.78 26.17 20.36
CA LEU A 19 5.53 26.14 21.12
C LEU A 19 4.95 24.72 21.22
N LEU A 20 5.22 23.89 20.22
CA LEU A 20 4.81 22.48 20.16
C LEU A 20 5.59 21.58 21.14
N ASP A 21 6.82 21.95 21.50
CA ASP A 21 7.65 21.22 22.47
C ASP A 21 7.15 21.41 23.91
N LYS A 22 6.36 22.47 24.16
CA LYS A 22 5.74 22.74 25.46
C LYS A 22 4.51 21.88 25.74
N ILE A 23 3.93 21.25 24.72
CA ILE A 23 2.78 20.36 24.86
C ILE A 23 3.27 19.00 25.40
N SER A 24 2.60 18.46 26.41
CA SER A 24 2.95 17.13 26.92
C SER A 24 2.81 16.05 25.83
N LEU A 25 3.72 15.09 25.81
CA LEU A 25 3.75 14.03 24.79
C LEU A 25 2.39 13.31 24.66
N LYS A 26 1.76 12.98 25.79
CA LYS A 26 0.43 12.34 25.84
C LYS A 26 -0.61 13.19 25.12
N ASN A 27 -0.64 14.50 25.38
CA ASN A 27 -1.60 15.40 24.74
C ASN A 27 -1.30 15.55 23.25
N GLY A 28 -0.03 15.57 22.85
CA GLY A 28 0.38 15.59 21.44
C GLY A 28 -0.10 14.35 20.67
N TYR A 29 0.00 13.16 21.27
CA TYR A 29 -0.50 11.91 20.67
C TYR A 29 -2.02 11.89 20.55
N ILE A 30 -2.74 12.28 21.61
CA ILE A 30 -4.21 12.37 21.59
C ILE A 30 -4.67 13.37 20.54
N PHE A 31 -4.07 14.56 20.51
CA PHE A 31 -4.36 15.58 19.51
C PHE A 31 -4.17 15.04 18.09
N SER A 32 -3.05 14.35 17.83
CA SER A 32 -2.74 13.77 16.53
C SER A 32 -3.77 12.71 16.11
N ALA A 33 -4.15 11.81 17.03
CA ALA A 33 -5.15 10.78 16.76
C ALA A 33 -6.53 11.38 16.44
N VAL A 34 -6.98 12.36 17.23
CA VAL A 34 -8.26 13.06 17.01
C VAL A 34 -8.21 13.86 15.70
N PHE A 35 -7.12 14.58 15.44
CA PHE A 35 -6.95 15.36 14.22
C PHE A 35 -7.00 14.49 12.97
N ILE A 36 -6.27 13.36 12.95
CA ILE A 36 -6.26 12.43 11.82
C ILE A 36 -7.65 11.84 11.60
N LEU A 37 -8.30 11.34 12.66
CA LEU A 37 -9.64 10.77 12.55
C LEU A 37 -10.64 11.79 12.01
N PHE A 38 -10.65 13.00 12.58
CA PHE A 38 -11.55 14.06 12.15
C PHE A 38 -11.31 14.47 10.69
N THR A 39 -10.04 14.61 10.29
CA THR A 39 -9.68 14.92 8.90
C THR A 39 -10.16 13.84 7.94
N LEU A 40 -9.96 12.57 8.28
CA LEU A 40 -10.45 11.45 7.46
C LEU A 40 -11.98 11.45 7.35
N LEU A 41 -12.70 11.67 8.46
CA LEU A 41 -14.16 11.71 8.45
C LEU A 41 -14.71 12.86 7.59
N ILE A 42 -14.03 14.01 7.54
CA ILE A 42 -14.41 15.11 6.65
C ILE A 42 -14.16 14.75 5.18
N PHE A 43 -12.94 14.32 4.84
CA PHE A 43 -12.57 14.04 3.45
C PHE A 43 -13.33 12.84 2.86
N TYR A 44 -13.62 11.85 3.71
CA TYR A 44 -14.32 10.64 3.32
C TYR A 44 -15.81 10.69 3.66
N LYS A 45 -16.36 11.85 4.04
CA LYS A 45 -17.79 12.02 4.35
C LYS A 45 -18.71 11.35 3.31
N PRO A 46 -18.50 11.51 1.98
CA PRO A 46 -19.35 10.88 0.98
C PRO A 46 -19.41 9.34 1.12
N TYR A 47 -18.31 8.70 1.50
CA TYR A 47 -18.24 7.25 1.69
C TYR A 47 -18.82 6.83 3.05
N VAL A 48 -18.46 7.56 4.11
CA VAL A 48 -18.79 7.17 5.49
C VAL A 48 -20.26 7.42 5.81
N PHE A 49 -20.76 8.62 5.52
CA PHE A 49 -22.09 9.07 5.94
C PHE A 49 -23.11 8.97 4.81
N ASP A 50 -22.75 9.41 3.60
CA ASP A 50 -23.67 9.43 2.46
C ASP A 50 -23.73 8.08 1.72
N LYS A 51 -22.84 7.14 2.08
CA LYS A 51 -22.70 5.78 1.50
C LYS A 51 -22.54 5.80 -0.04
N LEU A 52 -21.99 6.89 -0.56
CA LEU A 52 -21.66 7.05 -1.97
C LEU A 52 -20.41 6.25 -2.31
N GLU A 53 -20.33 5.81 -3.55
CA GLU A 53 -19.28 4.93 -4.02
C GLU A 53 -18.77 5.40 -5.38
N PRO A 54 -17.44 5.36 -5.62
CA PRO A 54 -16.89 5.87 -6.86
C PRO A 54 -17.18 4.90 -8.00
N ALA A 55 -17.52 5.43 -9.18
CA ALA A 55 -17.79 4.63 -10.38
C ALA A 55 -16.49 4.26 -11.14
N GLY A 56 -15.46 3.81 -10.41
CA GLY A 56 -14.18 3.39 -11.00
C GLY A 56 -14.31 2.10 -11.82
N ALA A 57 -13.53 1.97 -12.89
CA ALA A 57 -13.60 0.83 -13.82
C ALA A 57 -13.42 -0.52 -13.11
N ASP A 58 -12.44 -0.64 -12.22
CA ASP A 58 -12.18 -1.88 -11.45
C ASP A 58 -13.34 -2.21 -10.52
N ARG A 59 -13.98 -1.18 -9.95
CA ARG A 59 -15.12 -1.38 -9.05
C ARG A 59 -16.32 -1.89 -9.81
N ILE A 60 -16.65 -1.26 -10.95
CA ILE A 60 -17.76 -1.69 -11.82
C ILE A 60 -17.52 -3.12 -12.30
N ALA A 61 -16.31 -3.42 -12.77
CA ALA A 61 -15.92 -4.77 -13.16
C ALA A 61 -16.08 -5.77 -12.00
N SER A 62 -15.61 -5.42 -10.80
CA SER A 62 -15.74 -6.27 -9.60
C SER A 62 -17.21 -6.53 -9.22
N ILE A 63 -18.08 -5.52 -9.30
CA ILE A 63 -19.52 -5.69 -9.09
C ILE A 63 -20.10 -6.66 -10.11
N GLY A 64 -19.81 -6.46 -11.40
CA GLY A 64 -20.26 -7.37 -12.46
C GLY A 64 -19.80 -8.81 -12.22
N GLN A 65 -18.54 -9.00 -11.82
CA GLN A 65 -17.98 -10.32 -11.56
C GLN A 65 -18.58 -11.02 -10.32
N THR A 66 -19.03 -10.26 -9.33
CA THR A 66 -19.44 -10.79 -8.02
C THR A 66 -20.94 -10.75 -7.79
N HIS A 67 -21.72 -10.10 -8.66
CA HIS A 67 -23.15 -9.89 -8.48
C HIS A 67 -23.91 -11.22 -8.35
N GLN A 68 -23.80 -12.12 -9.33
CA GLN A 68 -24.51 -13.40 -9.29
C GLN A 68 -24.03 -14.33 -8.18
N ILE A 69 -22.72 -14.29 -7.87
CA ILE A 69 -22.13 -15.00 -6.74
C ILE A 69 -22.85 -14.57 -5.46
N THR A 70 -22.95 -13.27 -5.23
CA THR A 70 -23.56 -12.68 -4.03
C THR A 70 -25.04 -13.02 -3.94
N GLU A 71 -25.78 -12.91 -5.06
CA GLU A 71 -27.22 -13.23 -5.09
C GLU A 71 -27.50 -14.72 -4.85
N TYR A 72 -26.68 -15.62 -5.39
CA TYR A 72 -26.80 -17.05 -5.09
C TYR A 72 -26.52 -17.33 -3.61
N GLN A 73 -25.42 -16.80 -3.06
CA GLN A 73 -25.05 -16.99 -1.66
C GLN A 73 -26.15 -16.50 -0.70
N LYS A 74 -26.81 -15.38 -1.00
CA LYS A 74 -27.95 -14.89 -0.21
C LYS A 74 -29.15 -15.83 -0.22
N LYS A 75 -29.39 -16.52 -1.35
CA LYS A 75 -30.56 -17.40 -1.53
C LYS A 75 -30.32 -18.81 -0.98
N SER A 76 -29.17 -19.41 -1.26
CA SER A 76 -28.86 -20.79 -0.86
C SER A 76 -28.18 -20.89 0.50
N GLY A 77 -27.47 -19.85 0.94
CA GLY A 77 -26.56 -19.91 2.09
C GLY A 77 -25.23 -20.61 1.80
N ASP A 78 -25.09 -21.22 0.62
CA ASP A 78 -23.90 -21.99 0.24
C ASP A 78 -22.79 -21.11 -0.31
N ARG A 79 -21.54 -21.52 -0.07
CA ARG A 79 -20.38 -20.85 -0.66
C ARG A 79 -20.24 -21.22 -2.13
N VAL A 80 -20.24 -20.21 -2.99
CA VAL A 80 -20.00 -20.37 -4.43
C VAL A 80 -18.49 -20.55 -4.68
N LEU A 81 -18.14 -21.67 -5.30
CA LEU A 81 -16.77 -22.01 -5.70
C LEU A 81 -16.51 -21.84 -7.20
N TRP A 82 -17.56 -21.58 -7.99
CA TRP A 82 -17.50 -21.46 -9.45
C TRP A 82 -18.42 -20.34 -9.94
N ASN A 83 -17.93 -19.49 -10.85
CA ASN A 83 -18.75 -18.51 -11.55
C ASN A 83 -18.87 -18.88 -13.03
N PRO A 84 -20.05 -19.32 -13.50
CA PRO A 84 -20.24 -19.77 -14.89
C PRO A 84 -20.28 -18.62 -15.92
N ASN A 85 -20.42 -17.37 -15.48
CA ASN A 85 -20.73 -16.24 -16.40
C ASN A 85 -19.49 -15.49 -16.89
N ILE A 86 -18.32 -15.80 -16.32
CA ILE A 86 -17.06 -15.16 -16.69
C ILE A 86 -16.23 -16.22 -17.44
N PHE A 87 -15.78 -15.91 -18.65
CA PHE A 87 -14.93 -16.80 -19.47
C PHE A 87 -15.46 -18.24 -19.60
N CYS A 88 -16.78 -18.40 -19.72
CA CYS A 88 -17.47 -19.72 -19.74
C CYS A 88 -17.32 -20.55 -18.46
N GLY A 89 -16.82 -19.94 -17.38
CA GLY A 89 -16.62 -20.60 -16.09
C GLY A 89 -15.22 -20.35 -15.51
N VAL A 90 -15.18 -19.76 -14.32
CA VAL A 90 -13.93 -19.62 -13.55
C VAL A 90 -14.14 -20.01 -12.10
N PRO A 91 -13.15 -20.66 -11.45
CA PRO A 91 -13.22 -20.93 -10.03
C PRO A 91 -13.12 -19.64 -9.22
N THR A 92 -13.93 -19.51 -8.18
CA THR A 92 -13.97 -18.34 -7.28
C THR A 92 -13.32 -18.62 -5.93
N TYR A 93 -12.94 -19.87 -5.66
CA TYR A 93 -12.42 -20.31 -4.36
C TYR A 93 -11.15 -19.55 -3.94
N HIS A 94 -10.34 -19.10 -4.91
CA HIS A 94 -9.13 -18.29 -4.68
C HIS A 94 -9.38 -16.87 -4.16
N ARG A 95 -10.63 -16.41 -4.21
CA ARG A 95 -11.06 -15.11 -3.69
C ARG A 95 -11.80 -15.21 -2.36
N LEU A 96 -11.99 -16.42 -1.83
CA LEU A 96 -12.75 -16.61 -0.60
C LEU A 96 -12.00 -16.07 0.61
N SER A 97 -12.74 -15.32 1.43
CA SER A 97 -12.24 -14.82 2.71
C SER A 97 -12.16 -15.93 3.76
N ASN A 98 -11.16 -15.85 4.63
CA ASN A 98 -10.96 -16.79 5.72
C ASN A 98 -12.05 -16.75 6.80
N LYS A 99 -12.30 -17.91 7.44
CA LYS A 99 -13.16 -18.02 8.62
C LYS A 99 -12.44 -17.65 9.93
N THR A 100 -11.11 -17.62 9.96
CA THR A 100 -10.33 -17.20 11.14
C THR A 100 -10.37 -15.68 11.34
N PHE A 101 -10.15 -15.20 12.55
CA PHE A 101 -10.05 -13.76 12.83
C PHE A 101 -8.76 -13.18 12.23
N HIS A 102 -8.84 -11.99 11.66
CA HIS A 102 -7.72 -11.27 11.06
C HIS A 102 -8.07 -9.77 10.94
N VAL A 103 -7.06 -8.93 10.67
CA VAL A 103 -7.25 -7.47 10.54
C VAL A 103 -8.34 -7.10 9.53
N ASP A 104 -8.45 -7.82 8.41
CA ASP A 104 -9.51 -7.52 7.43
C ASP A 104 -10.92 -7.70 8.00
N LYS A 105 -11.10 -8.63 8.96
CA LYS A 105 -12.37 -8.86 9.64
C LYS A 105 -12.66 -7.79 10.67
N LEU A 106 -11.63 -7.34 11.40
CA LEU A 106 -11.76 -6.20 12.30
C LEU A 106 -12.22 -4.97 11.52
N ILE A 107 -11.58 -4.68 10.39
CA ILE A 107 -11.97 -3.56 9.53
C ILE A 107 -13.36 -3.78 8.93
N SER A 108 -13.69 -4.99 8.49
CA SER A 108 -15.03 -5.32 7.99
C SER A 108 -16.11 -5.16 9.05
N TRP A 109 -15.81 -5.45 10.31
CA TRP A 109 -16.73 -5.26 11.43
C TRP A 109 -16.98 -3.78 11.72
N LEU A 110 -15.95 -2.93 11.55
CA LEU A 110 -16.04 -1.47 11.68
C LEU A 110 -16.64 -0.78 10.45
N ASN A 111 -16.77 -1.48 9.31
CA ASN A 111 -17.22 -0.92 8.04
C ASN A 111 -18.57 -0.16 8.11
N PRO A 112 -19.60 -0.62 8.84
CA PRO A 112 -20.85 0.14 8.96
C PRO A 112 -20.66 1.53 9.55
N LEU A 113 -19.72 1.68 10.49
CA LEU A 113 -19.44 2.91 11.23
C LEU A 113 -18.47 3.83 10.49
N LEU A 114 -17.38 3.29 9.94
CA LEU A 114 -16.26 4.09 9.43
C LEU A 114 -16.02 3.98 7.93
N ASP A 115 -16.67 3.06 7.21
CA ASP A 115 -16.23 2.59 5.89
C ASP A 115 -14.83 1.91 5.93
N TRP A 116 -14.68 0.84 5.17
CA TRP A 116 -13.47 0.04 5.13
C TRP A 116 -12.24 0.88 4.71
N ARG A 117 -12.40 1.88 3.83
CA ARG A 117 -11.32 2.77 3.38
C ARG A 117 -10.71 3.52 4.54
N VAL A 118 -11.54 4.14 5.38
CA VAL A 118 -11.06 4.87 6.56
C VAL A 118 -10.42 3.91 7.55
N GLY A 119 -10.96 2.70 7.71
CA GLY A 119 -10.35 1.66 8.56
C GLY A 119 -8.91 1.33 8.14
N TRP A 120 -8.66 1.12 6.84
CA TRP A 120 -7.30 0.90 6.33
C TRP A 120 -6.43 2.14 6.38
N LEU A 121 -6.97 3.33 6.10
CA LEU A 121 -6.23 4.58 6.22
C LEU A 121 -5.80 4.85 7.67
N LEU A 122 -6.64 4.55 8.66
CA LEU A 122 -6.27 4.62 10.08
C LEU A 122 -5.18 3.61 10.46
N LEU A 123 -5.23 2.40 9.90
CA LEU A 123 -4.15 1.42 10.08
C LEU A 123 -2.83 1.96 9.51
N GLY A 124 -2.85 2.50 8.28
CA GLY A 124 -1.67 3.13 7.68
C GLY A 124 -1.18 4.33 8.48
N ALA A 125 -2.11 5.19 8.92
CA ALA A 125 -1.83 6.39 9.70
C ALA A 125 -1.12 6.07 11.00
N THR A 126 -1.65 5.11 11.76
CA THR A 126 -1.04 4.67 13.02
C THR A 126 0.32 4.03 12.79
N GLY A 127 0.47 3.22 11.73
CA GLY A 127 1.76 2.61 11.38
C GLY A 127 2.84 3.63 11.05
N ILE A 128 2.55 4.60 10.18
CA ILE A 128 3.52 5.64 9.78
C ILE A 128 3.81 6.60 10.94
N PHE A 129 2.81 6.97 11.73
CA PHE A 129 2.98 7.80 12.92
C PHE A 129 3.92 7.12 13.93
N CYS A 130 3.65 5.85 14.26
CA CYS A 130 4.50 5.06 15.15
C CYS A 130 5.91 4.85 14.58
N LEU A 131 6.04 4.65 13.26
CA LEU A 131 7.35 4.54 12.61
C LEU A 131 8.18 5.80 12.79
N ILE A 132 7.62 6.97 12.50
CA ILE A 132 8.32 8.25 12.63
C ILE A 132 8.71 8.52 14.08
N LEU A 133 7.82 8.24 15.04
CA LEU A 133 8.13 8.32 16.47
C LEU A 133 9.27 7.37 16.86
N TYR A 134 9.25 6.12 16.38
CA TYR A 134 10.27 5.13 16.69
C TYR A 134 11.64 5.50 16.12
N LEU A 135 11.68 6.23 15.00
CA LEU A 135 12.90 6.82 14.44
C LEU A 135 13.44 8.01 15.26
N GLY A 136 12.74 8.44 16.31
CA GLY A 136 13.19 9.46 17.25
C GLY A 136 12.69 10.87 16.95
N PHE A 137 11.80 11.04 15.98
CA PHE A 137 11.20 12.34 15.69
C PHE A 137 10.07 12.69 16.67
N PRO A 138 9.86 13.98 16.98
CA PRO A 138 8.75 14.43 17.83
C PRO A 138 7.38 14.25 17.16
N TRP A 139 6.32 14.27 17.98
CA TRP A 139 4.95 13.94 17.59
C TRP A 139 4.39 14.80 16.45
N TYR A 140 4.78 16.07 16.37
CA TYR A 140 4.28 16.97 15.33
C TYR A 140 4.88 16.67 13.95
N PHE A 141 6.13 16.21 13.87
CA PHE A 141 6.69 15.71 12.61
C PHE A 141 6.06 14.37 12.23
N ALA A 142 5.77 13.50 13.20
CA ALA A 142 5.01 12.28 12.96
C ALA A 142 3.61 12.61 12.41
N LEU A 143 2.92 13.61 12.95
CA LEU A 143 1.62 14.07 12.46
C LEU A 143 1.72 14.59 11.01
N ILE A 144 2.67 15.48 10.73
CA ILE A 144 2.86 16.05 9.38
C ILE A 144 3.17 14.94 8.37
N GLY A 145 4.10 14.04 8.69
CA GLY A 145 4.46 12.91 7.83
C GLY A 145 3.28 11.96 7.61
N THR A 146 2.45 11.75 8.64
CA THR A 146 1.24 10.94 8.54
C THR A 146 0.21 11.56 7.60
N VAL A 147 -0.07 12.86 7.75
CA VAL A 147 -1.01 13.58 6.87
C VAL A 147 -0.50 13.57 5.43
N ALA A 148 0.80 13.82 5.21
CA ALA A 148 1.41 13.75 3.89
C ALA A 148 1.28 12.36 3.26
N PHE A 149 1.53 11.30 4.04
CA PHE A 149 1.40 9.92 3.59
C PHE A 149 -0.05 9.58 3.20
N LEU A 150 -1.03 9.94 4.03
CA LEU A 150 -2.44 9.60 3.77
C LEU A 150 -2.98 10.31 2.54
N PHE A 151 -2.66 11.59 2.37
CA PHE A 151 -3.22 12.44 1.31
C PHE A 151 -2.31 12.55 0.07
N LEU A 152 -1.35 11.63 -0.08
CA LEU A 152 -0.61 11.45 -1.33
C LEU A 152 -1.59 11.35 -2.52
N PRO A 153 -1.51 12.24 -3.53
CA PRO A 153 -2.49 12.29 -4.62
C PRO A 153 -2.65 10.94 -5.33
N HIS A 154 -1.56 10.22 -5.56
CA HIS A 154 -1.59 8.88 -6.13
C HIS A 154 -2.46 7.91 -5.31
N PHE A 155 -2.34 7.90 -3.97
CA PHE A 155 -3.13 7.00 -3.11
C PHE A 155 -4.62 7.32 -3.17
N GLN A 156 -4.97 8.61 -3.21
CA GLN A 156 -6.36 9.05 -3.37
C GLN A 156 -6.92 8.59 -4.72
N ALA A 157 -6.13 8.67 -5.79
CA ALA A 157 -6.54 8.21 -7.10
C ALA A 157 -6.76 6.69 -7.15
N LEU A 158 -5.90 5.89 -6.50
CA LEU A 158 -6.08 4.43 -6.40
C LEU A 158 -7.42 4.04 -5.76
N ILE A 159 -7.86 4.79 -4.73
CA ILE A 159 -9.15 4.57 -4.06
C ILE A 159 -10.31 4.86 -5.00
N ILE A 160 -10.23 5.94 -5.78
CA ILE A 160 -11.29 6.35 -6.72
C ILE A 160 -11.43 5.33 -7.86
N VAL A 161 -10.31 4.89 -8.44
CA VAL A 161 -10.32 3.94 -9.55
C VAL A 161 -10.73 2.53 -9.10
N GLY A 162 -10.53 2.19 -7.83
CA GLY A 162 -10.94 0.92 -7.23
C GLY A 162 -9.82 -0.11 -7.06
N HIS A 163 -8.54 0.33 -7.10
CA HIS A 163 -7.35 -0.49 -6.87
C HIS A 163 -7.17 -0.84 -5.36
N ASN A 164 -8.24 -1.34 -4.74
CA ASN A 164 -8.40 -1.47 -3.30
C ASN A 164 -7.37 -2.42 -2.67
N VAL A 165 -7.00 -3.49 -3.38
CA VAL A 165 -5.99 -4.45 -2.90
C VAL A 165 -4.62 -3.79 -2.77
N LYS A 166 -4.25 -2.93 -3.73
CA LYS A 166 -2.99 -2.14 -3.69
C LYS A 166 -2.99 -1.17 -2.52
N VAL A 167 -4.11 -0.46 -2.31
CA VAL A 167 -4.27 0.46 -1.17
C VAL A 167 -4.08 -0.28 0.17
N ARG A 168 -4.73 -1.43 0.36
CA ARG A 168 -4.58 -2.25 1.58
C ARG A 168 -3.11 -2.64 1.83
N ALA A 169 -2.42 -3.08 0.79
CA ALA A 169 -1.01 -3.44 0.87
C ALA A 169 -0.10 -2.25 1.21
N ILE A 170 -0.40 -1.05 0.69
CA ILE A 170 0.32 0.18 1.01
C ILE A 170 0.08 0.58 2.47
N MET A 171 -1.16 0.48 2.96
CA MET A 171 -1.50 0.87 4.34
C MET A 171 -0.95 -0.10 5.40
N ALA A 172 -0.67 -1.35 5.06
CA ALA A 172 0.02 -2.29 5.94
C ALA A 172 1.55 -2.09 5.96
N LEU A 173 2.14 -1.52 4.90
CA LEU A 173 3.58 -1.41 4.73
C LEU A 173 4.32 -0.67 5.86
N PRO A 174 3.83 0.46 6.42
CA PRO A 174 4.50 1.14 7.52
C PRO A 174 4.71 0.25 8.76
N TRP A 175 3.74 -0.63 9.05
CA TRP A 175 3.85 -1.60 10.14
C TRP A 175 4.91 -2.67 9.88
N VAL A 176 5.07 -3.11 8.62
CA VAL A 176 6.12 -4.05 8.23
C VAL A 176 7.49 -3.43 8.46
N VAL A 177 7.68 -2.20 7.99
CA VAL A 177 8.95 -1.47 8.15
C VAL A 177 9.24 -1.23 9.63
N LEU A 178 8.27 -0.71 10.39
CA LEU A 178 8.41 -0.51 11.84
C LEU A 178 8.74 -1.84 12.56
N GLY A 179 7.99 -2.90 12.27
CA GLY A 179 8.19 -4.21 12.87
C GLY A 179 9.57 -4.76 12.57
N PHE A 180 10.05 -4.64 11.34
CA PHE A 180 11.38 -5.09 10.94
C PHE A 180 12.51 -4.28 11.59
N VAL A 181 12.41 -2.93 11.60
CA VAL A 181 13.40 -2.07 12.27
C VAL A 181 13.43 -2.35 13.78
N TYR A 182 12.26 -2.55 14.41
CA TYR A 182 12.17 -2.95 15.82
C TYR A 182 12.78 -4.33 16.07
N PHE A 183 12.51 -5.29 15.17
CA PHE A 183 13.10 -6.63 15.21
C PHE A 183 14.62 -6.59 15.20
N VAL A 184 15.23 -5.96 14.20
CA VAL A 184 16.70 -5.91 14.07
C VAL A 184 17.36 -5.09 15.19
N ASN A 185 16.67 -4.11 15.78
CA ASN A 185 17.23 -3.33 16.89
C ASN A 185 17.19 -4.06 18.24
N LYS A 186 16.21 -4.94 18.49
CA LYS A 186 16.01 -5.58 19.81
C LYS A 186 16.34 -7.08 19.85
N LEU A 187 16.22 -7.80 18.74
CA LEU A 187 16.53 -9.24 18.60
C LEU A 187 15.97 -10.11 19.73
N ASN A 188 14.69 -9.92 20.08
CA ASN A 188 13.98 -10.71 21.08
C ASN A 188 12.66 -11.27 20.52
N LEU A 189 12.01 -12.17 21.26
CA LEU A 189 10.79 -12.84 20.77
C LEU A 189 9.62 -11.87 20.56
N PHE A 190 9.53 -10.82 21.38
CA PHE A 190 8.49 -9.81 21.25
C PHE A 190 8.66 -8.97 19.97
N SER A 191 9.89 -8.58 19.65
CA SER A 191 10.19 -7.85 18.42
C SER A 191 9.99 -8.72 17.18
N LEU A 192 10.33 -10.02 17.26
CA LEU A 192 10.00 -11.00 16.24
C LEU A 192 8.49 -11.14 16.04
N LEU A 193 7.71 -11.23 17.12
CA LEU A 193 6.25 -11.36 17.06
C LEU A 193 5.61 -10.17 16.34
N ILE A 194 6.00 -8.93 16.69
CA ILE A 194 5.48 -7.73 16.01
C ILE A 194 5.80 -7.77 14.51
N PHE A 195 7.04 -8.11 14.16
CA PHE A 195 7.44 -8.25 12.76
C PHE A 195 6.60 -9.31 12.03
N VAL A 196 6.44 -10.51 12.59
CA VAL A 196 5.68 -11.62 12.00
C VAL A 196 4.21 -11.25 11.81
N LEU A 197 3.58 -10.60 12.79
CA LEU A 197 2.20 -10.14 12.68
C LEU A 197 2.04 -9.11 11.55
N ALA A 198 2.95 -8.12 11.46
CA ALA A 198 2.92 -7.12 10.40
C ALA A 198 3.20 -7.72 9.02
N PHE A 199 4.19 -8.60 8.90
CA PHE A 199 4.57 -9.20 7.62
C PHE A 199 3.52 -10.22 7.15
N SER A 200 2.91 -10.99 8.05
CA SER A 200 1.77 -11.86 7.70
C SER A 200 0.59 -11.04 7.19
N LEU A 201 0.27 -9.89 7.79
CA LEU A 201 -0.75 -8.97 7.27
C LEU A 201 -0.42 -8.52 5.84
N GLN A 202 0.85 -8.19 5.56
CA GLN A 202 1.30 -7.82 4.22
C GLN A 202 1.13 -8.96 3.21
N LEU A 203 1.55 -10.18 3.57
CA LEU A 203 1.41 -11.37 2.72
C LEU A 203 -0.07 -11.64 2.38
N ARG A 204 -0.97 -11.49 3.35
CA ARG A 204 -2.42 -11.68 3.18
C ARG A 204 -3.07 -10.67 2.24
N THR A 205 -2.42 -9.53 1.96
CA THR A 205 -2.94 -8.59 0.95
C THR A 205 -2.85 -9.16 -0.47
N GLN A 206 -2.04 -10.20 -0.69
CA GLN A 206 -1.79 -10.83 -2.00
C GLN A 206 -1.29 -9.87 -3.09
N HIS A 207 -0.81 -8.68 -2.70
CA HIS A 207 -0.21 -7.74 -3.64
C HIS A 207 1.30 -7.98 -3.77
N TYR A 208 1.66 -9.02 -4.53
CA TYR A 208 3.03 -9.51 -4.65
C TYR A 208 4.08 -8.45 -5.02
N GLN A 209 3.72 -7.44 -5.84
CA GLN A 209 4.62 -6.33 -6.13
C GLN A 209 4.99 -5.52 -4.87
N ILE A 210 4.04 -5.20 -3.99
CA ILE A 210 4.32 -4.42 -2.77
C ILE A 210 5.04 -5.31 -1.75
N ILE A 211 4.73 -6.62 -1.68
CA ILE A 211 5.47 -7.58 -0.86
C ILE A 211 6.94 -7.62 -1.30
N PHE A 212 7.20 -7.67 -2.62
CA PHE A 212 8.55 -7.63 -3.18
C PHE A 212 9.29 -6.35 -2.80
N TYR A 213 8.67 -5.18 -2.97
CA TYR A 213 9.30 -3.92 -2.55
C TYR A 213 9.51 -3.82 -1.03
N ALA A 214 8.62 -4.40 -0.21
CA ALA A 214 8.82 -4.50 1.23
C ALA A 214 10.05 -5.35 1.58
N LEU A 215 10.23 -6.49 0.91
CA LEU A 215 11.42 -7.34 1.07
C LEU A 215 12.70 -6.59 0.67
N LEU A 216 12.69 -5.83 -0.42
CA LEU A 216 13.82 -5.00 -0.82
C LEU A 216 14.15 -3.92 0.22
N ALA A 217 13.14 -3.24 0.77
CA ALA A 217 13.34 -2.25 1.83
C ALA A 217 13.93 -2.90 3.10
N MET A 218 13.41 -4.05 3.51
CA MET A 218 13.96 -4.80 4.64
C MET A 218 15.38 -5.29 4.38
N LEU A 219 15.69 -5.73 3.15
CA LEU A 219 17.05 -6.11 2.77
C LEU A 219 18.02 -4.93 2.92
N ALA A 220 17.65 -3.75 2.42
CA ALA A 220 18.47 -2.54 2.56
C ALA A 220 18.70 -2.17 4.03
N ILE A 221 17.64 -2.15 4.85
CA ILE A 221 17.74 -1.88 6.30
C ILE A 221 18.59 -2.95 7.00
N GLY A 222 18.40 -4.21 6.64
CA GLY A 222 19.12 -5.35 7.20
C GLY A 222 20.61 -5.28 6.90
N ILE A 223 20.98 -4.95 5.66
CA ILE A 223 22.39 -4.75 5.26
C ILE A 223 23.03 -3.64 6.08
N LEU A 224 22.37 -2.49 6.24
CA LEU A 224 22.89 -1.39 7.06
C LEU A 224 23.15 -1.84 8.51
N LYS A 225 22.22 -2.61 9.09
CA LYS A 225 22.37 -3.13 10.45
C LYS A 225 23.47 -4.19 10.57
N ILE A 226 23.61 -5.05 9.57
CA ILE A 226 24.69 -6.04 9.50
C ILE A 226 26.04 -5.34 9.44
N ILE A 227 26.19 -4.29 8.61
CA ILE A 227 27.42 -3.48 8.53
C ILE A 227 27.75 -2.86 9.89
N GLU A 228 26.75 -2.34 10.61
CA GLU A 228 26.92 -1.81 11.97
C GLU A 228 27.45 -2.88 12.93
N TRP A 229 26.86 -4.08 12.94
CA TRP A 229 27.31 -5.19 13.79
C TRP A 229 28.69 -5.71 13.43
N ILE A 230 29.05 -5.74 12.14
CA ILE A 230 30.41 -6.11 11.71
C ILE A 230 31.42 -5.11 12.26
N LYS A 231 31.16 -3.80 12.11
CA LYS A 231 32.03 -2.74 12.64
C LYS A 231 32.19 -2.82 14.17
N ASN A 232 31.12 -3.18 14.87
CA ASN A 232 31.10 -3.32 16.32
C ASN A 232 31.57 -4.70 16.82
N LYS A 233 32.01 -5.60 15.93
CA LYS A 233 32.45 -6.97 16.24
C LYS A 233 31.37 -7.83 16.92
N GLU A 234 30.11 -7.61 16.61
CA GLU A 234 28.94 -8.29 17.18
C GLU A 234 28.44 -9.45 16.29
N SER A 235 29.33 -10.35 15.85
CA SER A 235 29.00 -11.43 14.90
C SER A 235 27.89 -12.37 15.39
N GLY A 236 27.79 -12.60 16.70
CA GLY A 236 26.71 -13.39 17.29
C GLY A 236 25.31 -12.80 17.05
N LYS A 237 25.18 -11.47 16.93
CA LYS A 237 23.90 -10.84 16.59
C LYS A 237 23.49 -11.12 15.15
N ILE A 238 24.46 -11.20 14.23
CA ILE A 238 24.20 -11.52 12.81
C ILE A 238 23.57 -12.92 12.72
N LEU A 239 24.21 -13.94 13.29
CA LEU A 239 23.70 -15.32 13.24
C LEU A 239 22.35 -15.46 13.92
N LYS A 240 22.19 -14.84 15.11
CA LYS A 240 20.91 -14.81 15.83
C LYS A 240 19.81 -14.13 15.01
N SER A 241 20.11 -12.98 14.39
CA SER A 241 19.15 -12.24 13.58
C SER A 241 18.70 -13.05 12.37
N LEU A 242 19.62 -13.73 11.69
CA LEU A 242 19.32 -14.55 10.51
C LEU A 242 18.45 -15.75 10.90
N GLY A 243 18.81 -16.46 11.98
CA GLY A 243 18.02 -17.58 12.48
C GLY A 243 16.59 -17.17 12.88
N LEU A 244 16.45 -16.10 13.67
CA LEU A 244 15.14 -15.59 14.06
C LEU A 244 14.34 -15.07 12.86
N PHE A 245 15.00 -14.44 11.88
CA PHE A 245 14.34 -13.95 10.69
C PHE A 245 13.77 -15.08 9.84
N VAL A 246 14.53 -16.16 9.60
CA VAL A 246 14.07 -17.35 8.88
C VAL A 246 12.87 -17.98 9.60
N VAL A 247 12.96 -18.17 10.92
CA VAL A 247 11.83 -18.67 11.72
C VAL A 247 10.61 -17.75 11.59
N GLY A 248 10.80 -16.44 11.66
CA GLY A 248 9.73 -15.45 11.49
C GLY A 248 9.07 -15.52 10.11
N LEU A 249 9.84 -15.64 9.04
CA LEU A 249 9.32 -15.81 7.68
C LEU A 249 8.46 -17.07 7.55
N ILE A 250 8.94 -18.20 8.10
CA ILE A 250 8.18 -19.46 8.11
C ILE A 250 6.83 -19.25 8.81
N ILE A 251 6.84 -18.68 10.01
CA ILE A 251 5.60 -18.42 10.76
C ILE A 251 4.67 -17.48 9.97
N ALA A 252 5.19 -16.41 9.38
CA ALA A 252 4.39 -15.44 8.62
C ALA A 252 3.72 -16.07 7.38
N VAL A 253 4.44 -16.97 6.69
CA VAL A 253 3.89 -17.76 5.56
C VAL A 253 2.78 -18.68 6.05
N PHE A 254 2.98 -19.40 7.16
CA PHE A 254 1.93 -20.28 7.72
C PHE A 254 0.70 -19.51 8.22
N MET A 255 0.88 -18.34 8.84
CA MET A 255 -0.23 -17.45 9.22
C MET A 255 -1.01 -16.93 7.99
N SER A 256 -0.37 -16.95 6.83
CA SER A 256 -0.92 -16.52 5.54
C SER A 256 -1.17 -17.70 4.59
N ALA A 257 -1.20 -18.94 5.11
CA ALA A 257 -1.20 -20.13 4.27
C ALA A 257 -2.43 -20.24 3.37
N GLN A 258 -3.64 -19.95 3.88
CA GLN A 258 -4.85 -20.06 3.05
C GLN A 258 -4.79 -19.20 1.79
N PRO A 259 -4.59 -17.87 1.84
CA PRO A 259 -4.55 -17.10 0.60
C PRO A 259 -3.38 -17.50 -0.30
N LEU A 260 -2.22 -17.87 0.27
CA LEU A 260 -1.04 -18.24 -0.50
C LEU A 260 -1.19 -19.58 -1.21
N PHE A 261 -1.63 -20.63 -0.51
CA PHE A 261 -1.72 -21.98 -1.06
C PHE A 261 -2.85 -22.08 -2.08
N VAL A 262 -3.97 -21.41 -1.83
CA VAL A 262 -5.08 -21.38 -2.78
C VAL A 262 -4.70 -20.60 -4.05
N THR A 263 -3.95 -19.49 -3.92
CA THR A 263 -3.38 -18.81 -5.10
C THR A 263 -2.35 -19.68 -5.82
N HIS A 264 -1.50 -20.40 -5.09
CA HIS A 264 -0.53 -21.33 -5.68
C HIS A 264 -1.22 -22.44 -6.48
N GLU A 265 -2.27 -23.05 -5.92
CA GLU A 265 -3.09 -24.07 -6.61
C GLU A 265 -3.74 -23.52 -7.89
N TYR A 266 -4.26 -22.29 -7.85
CA TYR A 266 -4.90 -21.67 -9.01
C TYR A 266 -3.90 -21.13 -10.07
N THR A 267 -2.67 -20.80 -9.67
CA THR A 267 -1.70 -20.12 -10.53
C THR A 267 -1.48 -20.82 -11.88
N PRO A 268 -1.29 -22.16 -11.96
CA PRO A 268 -1.13 -22.89 -13.22
C PRO A 268 -2.29 -22.71 -14.20
N TYR A 269 -3.50 -22.41 -13.73
CA TYR A 269 -4.69 -22.22 -14.55
C TYR A 269 -4.93 -20.76 -14.96
N SER A 270 -3.99 -19.87 -14.62
CA SER A 270 -4.04 -18.46 -14.97
C SER A 270 -3.01 -18.13 -16.06
N THR A 271 -3.18 -16.97 -16.71
CA THR A 271 -2.18 -16.44 -17.66
C THR A 271 -0.80 -16.23 -17.03
N ARG A 272 -0.72 -16.11 -15.70
CA ARG A 272 0.53 -15.97 -14.96
C ARG A 272 1.25 -17.29 -14.71
N GLY A 273 0.54 -18.42 -14.78
CA GLY A 273 1.10 -19.76 -14.55
C GLY A 273 1.70 -20.42 -15.78
N GLY A 274 1.68 -19.77 -16.95
CA GLY A 274 2.26 -20.34 -18.17
C GLY A 274 1.42 -21.44 -18.81
N ASN A 275 0.10 -21.40 -18.65
CA ASN A 275 -0.81 -22.20 -19.47
C ASN A 275 -1.91 -21.31 -20.06
N ALA A 276 -1.57 -20.08 -20.45
CA ALA A 276 -2.50 -19.25 -21.18
C ALA A 276 -2.85 -19.98 -22.49
N ILE A 277 -4.14 -20.17 -22.74
CA ILE A 277 -4.59 -20.67 -24.04
C ILE A 277 -4.38 -19.53 -25.04
N GLU A 278 -3.24 -19.55 -25.72
CA GLU A 278 -3.04 -18.72 -26.90
C GLU A 278 -3.84 -19.34 -28.04
N LEU A 279 -5.03 -18.78 -28.30
CA LEU A 279 -5.74 -19.03 -29.53
C LEU A 279 -4.94 -18.38 -30.66
N GLN A 280 -3.95 -19.08 -31.20
CA GLN A 280 -3.47 -18.73 -32.53
C GLN A 280 -4.66 -18.92 -33.48
N GLU A 281 -4.97 -17.90 -34.28
CA GLU A 281 -5.90 -18.00 -35.41
C GLU A 281 -5.32 -18.99 -36.43
N SER A 282 -5.36 -20.28 -36.10
CA SER A 282 -5.23 -21.35 -37.06
C SER A 282 -6.53 -21.35 -37.85
N LYS A 283 -6.40 -21.26 -39.18
CA LYS A 283 -7.49 -21.54 -40.11
C LYS A 283 -8.20 -22.82 -39.63
N LEU A 284 -9.54 -22.75 -39.53
CA LEU A 284 -10.44 -23.81 -39.08
C LEU A 284 -9.79 -25.21 -38.99
N GLY A 285 -9.58 -25.70 -37.76
CA GLY A 285 -9.52 -27.14 -37.52
C GLY A 285 -8.40 -27.66 -36.63
N GLN A 286 -7.31 -26.92 -36.37
CA GLN A 286 -6.24 -27.39 -35.47
C GLN A 286 -5.61 -26.21 -34.71
N ALA A 287 -6.25 -25.81 -33.60
CA ALA A 287 -5.61 -24.94 -32.64
C ALA A 287 -4.53 -25.75 -31.90
N GLU A 288 -3.26 -25.56 -32.27
CA GLU A 288 -2.14 -26.01 -31.44
C GLU A 288 -2.12 -25.18 -30.16
N VAL A 289 -2.48 -25.80 -29.04
CA VAL A 289 -2.32 -25.19 -27.72
C VAL A 289 -0.83 -25.22 -27.37
N LYS A 290 -0.08 -24.19 -27.76
CA LYS A 290 1.28 -24.00 -27.29
C LYS A 290 1.23 -23.57 -25.81
N LYS A 291 1.90 -24.32 -24.95
CA LYS A 291 2.19 -23.88 -23.58
C LYS A 291 3.15 -22.70 -23.67
N SER A 292 2.66 -21.48 -23.50
CA SER A 292 3.51 -20.32 -23.32
C SER A 292 4.11 -20.34 -21.91
N GLY A 293 5.32 -19.79 -21.72
CA GLY A 293 5.80 -19.53 -20.36
C GLY A 293 4.83 -18.63 -19.59
N GLY A 294 5.03 -18.45 -18.28
CA GLY A 294 4.33 -17.39 -17.54
C GLY A 294 4.51 -16.01 -18.21
N VAL A 295 3.79 -14.99 -17.72
CA VAL A 295 3.87 -13.65 -18.31
C VAL A 295 5.32 -13.17 -18.48
N THR A 296 5.62 -12.53 -19.62
CA THR A 296 6.96 -12.06 -19.94
C THR A 296 7.41 -10.95 -18.98
N PHE A 297 8.72 -10.70 -18.89
CA PHE A 297 9.26 -9.62 -18.08
C PHE A 297 8.75 -8.24 -18.56
N GLU A 298 8.67 -8.06 -19.87
CA GLU A 298 8.13 -6.85 -20.50
C GLU A 298 6.67 -6.64 -20.10
N TYR A 299 5.85 -7.70 -20.11
CA TYR A 299 4.48 -7.62 -19.60
C TYR A 299 4.43 -7.27 -18.12
N ALA A 300 5.27 -7.89 -17.29
CA ALA A 300 5.30 -7.64 -15.85
C ALA A 300 5.75 -6.21 -15.50
N THR A 301 6.49 -5.56 -16.40
CA THR A 301 7.09 -4.23 -16.18
C THR A 301 6.47 -3.11 -17.03
N GLN A 302 5.39 -3.38 -17.77
CA GLN A 302 4.77 -2.38 -18.66
C GLN A 302 4.18 -1.14 -17.95
N TRP A 303 3.86 -1.26 -16.65
CA TRP A 303 3.44 -0.13 -15.79
C TRP A 303 4.55 0.40 -14.86
N SER A 304 5.81 0.00 -15.10
CA SER A 304 6.93 0.54 -14.35
C SER A 304 7.16 2.01 -14.70
N VAL A 305 7.51 2.81 -13.69
CA VAL A 305 7.82 4.24 -13.86
C VAL A 305 9.09 4.38 -14.70
N SER A 306 8.96 4.87 -15.93
CA SER A 306 10.11 5.15 -16.80
C SER A 306 10.85 6.43 -16.35
N LEU A 307 12.04 6.67 -16.89
CA LEU A 307 12.80 7.89 -16.59
C LEU A 307 12.00 9.17 -16.91
N LYS A 308 11.21 9.16 -18.01
CA LYS A 308 10.34 10.28 -18.36
C LYS A 308 9.21 10.46 -17.35
N GLU A 309 8.65 9.35 -16.85
CA GLU A 309 7.55 9.36 -15.86
C GLU A 309 7.96 9.97 -14.53
N LEU A 310 9.25 10.00 -14.17
CA LEU A 310 9.71 10.64 -12.93
C LEU A 310 9.35 12.13 -12.86
N THR A 311 9.23 12.80 -14.01
CA THR A 311 8.78 14.20 -14.07
C THR A 311 7.36 14.38 -13.52
N THR A 312 6.52 13.34 -13.63
CA THR A 312 5.13 13.36 -13.16
C THR A 312 5.02 13.33 -11.65
N LEU A 313 6.07 12.85 -10.95
CA LEU A 313 6.16 12.91 -9.49
C LEU A 313 6.15 14.35 -8.96
N ILE A 314 6.61 15.30 -9.77
CA ILE A 314 6.69 16.74 -9.46
C ILE A 314 5.59 17.52 -10.16
N SER A 315 5.32 17.22 -11.43
CA SER A 315 4.30 17.91 -12.23
C SER A 315 3.28 16.91 -12.77
N PRO A 316 2.07 16.83 -12.18
CA PRO A 316 1.14 15.72 -12.42
C PRO A 316 0.73 15.52 -13.88
N ARG A 317 0.78 16.58 -14.69
CA ARG A 317 0.35 16.58 -16.10
C ARG A 317 1.50 16.72 -17.10
N PHE A 318 2.74 16.49 -16.67
CA PHE A 318 3.91 16.65 -17.56
C PHE A 318 3.82 15.76 -18.80
N LEU A 319 3.37 14.51 -18.65
CA LEU A 319 3.14 13.56 -19.76
C LEU A 319 1.67 13.50 -20.21
N GLY A 320 0.96 14.61 -20.06
CA GLY A 320 -0.47 14.71 -20.35
C GLY A 320 -1.35 14.34 -19.16
N GLY A 321 -2.63 14.14 -19.42
CA GLY A 321 -3.59 13.69 -18.40
C GLY A 321 -3.66 12.16 -18.33
N THR A 322 -4.86 11.64 -18.09
CA THR A 322 -5.14 10.20 -18.18
C THR A 322 -5.39 9.77 -19.63
N SER A 323 -5.41 8.46 -19.87
CA SER A 323 -5.77 7.85 -21.15
C SER A 323 -7.25 8.03 -21.52
N SER A 324 -8.04 8.66 -20.66
CA SER A 324 -9.46 8.90 -20.87
C SER A 324 -9.91 10.13 -20.09
N GLU A 325 -9.88 11.31 -20.73
CA GLU A 325 -10.37 12.56 -20.14
C GLU A 325 -11.45 13.21 -21.00
N ILE A 326 -12.52 13.70 -20.38
CA ILE A 326 -13.52 14.51 -21.08
C ILE A 326 -12.92 15.90 -21.32
N TYR A 327 -12.76 16.28 -22.58
CA TYR A 327 -12.28 17.61 -22.94
C TYR A 327 -13.37 18.65 -22.73
N ASN A 328 -13.16 19.57 -21.78
CA ASN A 328 -14.07 20.68 -21.50
C ASN A 328 -13.49 22.06 -21.89
N GLY A 329 -12.37 22.07 -22.61
CA GLY A 329 -11.69 23.29 -23.01
C GLY A 329 -12.44 24.08 -24.08
N LYS A 330 -12.11 25.37 -24.19
CA LYS A 330 -12.68 26.27 -25.21
C LYS A 330 -11.83 26.35 -26.48
N SER A 331 -10.56 25.96 -26.41
CA SER A 331 -9.59 26.14 -27.49
C SER A 331 -9.88 25.27 -28.73
N VAL A 332 -10.52 24.12 -28.54
CA VAL A 332 -10.82 23.16 -29.62
C VAL A 332 -12.28 22.68 -29.50
N PRO A 333 -13.27 23.52 -29.89
CA PRO A 333 -14.69 23.27 -29.63
C PRO A 333 -15.22 21.92 -30.15
N GLN A 334 -14.67 21.41 -31.25
CA GLN A 334 -15.05 20.13 -31.88
C GLN A 334 -14.78 18.90 -31.01
N PHE A 335 -13.92 19.02 -30.00
CA PHE A 335 -13.65 17.97 -29.02
C PHE A 335 -14.36 18.17 -27.70
N ARG A 336 -15.13 19.25 -27.53
CA ARG A 336 -15.81 19.54 -26.27
C ARG A 336 -16.83 18.44 -25.94
N GLY A 337 -16.76 17.91 -24.73
CA GLY A 337 -17.57 16.80 -24.26
C GLY A 337 -17.13 15.42 -24.76
N LYS A 338 -16.09 15.33 -25.61
CA LYS A 338 -15.54 14.05 -26.07
C LYS A 338 -14.46 13.55 -25.11
N GLN A 339 -14.39 12.23 -24.98
CA GLN A 339 -13.35 11.53 -24.23
C GLN A 339 -12.09 11.41 -25.11
N LEU A 340 -10.97 11.95 -24.64
CA LEU A 340 -9.70 11.98 -25.36
C LEU A 340 -8.61 11.23 -24.59
N PRO A 341 -7.73 10.47 -25.28
CA PRO A 341 -6.52 9.91 -24.69
C PRO A 341 -5.45 10.99 -24.62
N THR A 342 -5.38 11.69 -23.49
CA THR A 342 -4.45 12.81 -23.33
C THR A 342 -3.06 12.40 -22.83
N TYR A 343 -2.93 11.18 -22.32
CA TYR A 343 -1.67 10.60 -21.89
C TYR A 343 -0.79 10.22 -23.08
N TRP A 344 0.49 10.61 -23.01
CA TRP A 344 1.48 10.33 -24.07
C TRP A 344 2.80 9.76 -23.53
N GLY A 345 2.78 9.23 -22.30
CA GLY A 345 3.93 8.57 -21.69
C GLY A 345 4.15 7.12 -22.16
N ASN A 346 4.95 6.37 -21.39
CA ASN A 346 5.41 5.03 -21.80
C ASN A 346 4.49 3.87 -21.36
N MET A 347 3.56 4.11 -20.44
CA MET A 347 2.64 3.07 -19.97
C MET A 347 1.58 2.77 -21.05
N PRO A 348 0.98 1.56 -21.10
CA PRO A 348 -0.08 1.25 -22.05
C PRO A 348 -1.30 2.18 -21.89
N PHE A 349 -1.63 2.50 -20.64
CA PHE A 349 -2.63 3.49 -20.29
C PHE A 349 -2.42 3.98 -18.84
N THR A 350 -2.99 5.14 -18.52
CA THR A 350 -3.05 5.68 -17.16
C THR A 350 -4.48 6.14 -16.82
N GLN A 351 -4.86 5.99 -15.56
CA GLN A 351 -6.14 6.48 -15.02
C GLN A 351 -5.93 7.51 -13.90
N SER A 352 -4.67 7.78 -13.57
CA SER A 352 -4.24 8.69 -12.52
C SER A 352 -2.83 9.20 -12.80
N SER A 353 -2.42 10.24 -12.09
CA SER A 353 -1.04 10.70 -12.05
C SER A 353 -0.26 10.00 -10.93
N GLU A 354 1.05 9.81 -11.12
CA GLU A 354 1.99 9.34 -10.09
C GLU A 354 2.47 10.46 -9.16
N TYR A 355 1.86 11.65 -9.26
CA TYR A 355 2.22 12.83 -8.49
C TYR A 355 2.22 12.59 -6.98
N MET A 356 3.34 12.95 -6.35
CA MET A 356 3.57 12.76 -4.91
C MET A 356 3.09 13.94 -4.05
N GLY A 357 2.64 15.04 -4.66
CA GLY A 357 2.21 16.23 -3.94
C GLY A 357 3.37 17.19 -3.63
N ILE A 358 3.10 18.49 -3.78
CA ILE A 358 4.12 19.54 -3.63
C ILE A 358 4.70 19.59 -2.22
N LEU A 359 3.91 19.24 -1.20
CA LEU A 359 4.37 19.21 0.19
C LEU A 359 5.49 18.19 0.40
N VAL A 360 5.37 17.00 -0.20
CA VAL A 360 6.43 15.98 -0.12
C VAL A 360 7.68 16.45 -0.82
N VAL A 361 7.53 17.08 -1.99
CA VAL A 361 8.65 17.67 -2.75
C VAL A 361 9.37 18.72 -1.91
N ILE A 362 8.65 19.65 -1.29
CA ILE A 362 9.23 20.69 -0.41
C ILE A 362 9.97 20.03 0.75
N LEU A 363 9.35 19.06 1.44
CA LEU A 363 9.94 18.39 2.59
C LEU A 363 11.25 17.67 2.24
N VAL A 364 11.36 17.06 1.06
CA VAL A 364 12.61 16.44 0.60
C VAL A 364 13.73 17.47 0.45
N PHE A 365 13.44 18.64 -0.09
CA PHE A 365 14.44 19.70 -0.27
C PHE A 365 14.80 20.41 1.05
N THR A 366 13.83 20.62 1.94
CA THR A 366 14.08 21.29 3.22
C THR A 366 14.61 20.36 4.31
N GLY A 367 14.34 19.06 4.23
CA GLY A 367 14.78 18.07 5.21
C GLY A 367 16.29 17.80 5.20
N ASN A 368 16.98 18.14 4.10
CA ASN A 368 18.44 18.08 4.00
C ASN A 368 19.15 19.34 4.56
N LEU A 369 18.40 20.33 5.06
CA LEU A 369 18.91 21.63 5.54
C LEU A 369 18.89 21.77 7.08
N VAL A 370 18.60 20.69 7.81
CA VAL A 370 18.60 20.62 9.28
C VAL A 370 19.52 19.49 9.71
#